data_AF-Q4BWM4-F1
#
_entry.id   AF-Q4BWM4-F1
#
_cell.length_a   1.000
_cell.length_b   1.000
_cell.length_c   1.000
_cell.angle_alpha   90.00
_cell.angle_beta   90.00
_cell.angle_gamma   90.00
#
_symmetry.space_group_name_H-M   'P 1'
#
loop_
_entity.id
_entity.type
_entity.pdbx_description
1 polymer ?
#
loop_
_entity_poly.entity_id
_entity_poly.type
_entity_poly.pdbx_seq_one_letter_code
_entity_poly.pdbx_strand_id
1 'polypeptide(L)'
;MWPMIVLRSPKGWTGPKQVDGKKTEDFWRSHEVPLSGMHGNPEHIKVLEDWLKSYKPEELFDDNGTLLPELKELAPTGNHRISATLYSNGGLLRKDLKMPDFREYGVEVDKPGAVEAENTRPLGVFLRDVMANNMNSFRVFGPDETASNRLNAIYEVSKKVWMADIIDADADGTEITTDGRVMEMLSEHTLQGWLEGYLLTGRHGFFHTYEAFAHVVDSMFNQHAKWLDICKNEVPWRAPISSLNIMLSSTVWRQDHNGFSHQDPGYVDLVTNKSADVVRVYFPPMLTPYYPLETTV
;
A
#
# COMPACT_ATOMS: atom_id res chain seq x y z
N MET A 1 -24.46 6.45 6.69
CA MET A 1 -23.94 5.35 7.55
C MET A 1 -23.43 4.25 6.64
N TRP A 2 -22.19 3.80 6.84
CA TRP A 2 -21.61 2.68 6.09
C TRP A 2 -21.95 1.36 6.79
N PRO A 3 -22.48 0.33 6.09
CA PRO A 3 -22.75 -0.96 6.71
C PRO A 3 -21.46 -1.61 7.21
N MET A 4 -21.54 -2.26 8.37
CA MET A 4 -20.44 -3.08 8.91
C MET A 4 -21.01 -4.36 9.53
N ILE A 5 -20.26 -5.46 9.45
CA ILE A 5 -20.70 -6.78 9.92
C ILE A 5 -19.80 -7.22 11.08
N VAL A 6 -20.40 -7.55 12.22
CA VAL A 6 -19.71 -8.21 13.34
C VAL A 6 -19.94 -9.71 13.23
N LEU A 7 -18.94 -10.44 12.74
CA LEU A 7 -18.96 -11.90 12.65
C LEU A 7 -18.32 -12.52 13.89
N ARG A 8 -19.14 -13.12 14.76
CA ARG A 8 -18.66 -13.87 15.93
C ARG A 8 -18.81 -15.37 15.69
N SER A 9 -17.70 -16.08 15.49
CA SER A 9 -17.65 -17.53 15.32
C SER A 9 -16.56 -18.17 16.20
N PRO A 10 -16.68 -19.46 16.54
CA PRO A 10 -15.61 -20.20 17.23
C PRO A 10 -14.28 -20.15 16.47
N LYS A 11 -13.16 -19.96 17.17
CA LYS A 11 -11.82 -20.14 16.54
C LYS A 11 -11.59 -21.64 16.29
N GLY A 12 -11.13 -22.00 15.09
CA GLY A 12 -11.00 -23.40 14.69
C GLY A 12 -12.35 -24.11 14.48
N TRP A 13 -13.41 -23.35 14.19
CA TRP A 13 -14.77 -23.86 14.01
C TRP A 13 -14.82 -25.09 13.10
N THR A 14 -15.60 -26.10 13.50
CA THR A 14 -15.73 -27.43 12.85
C THR A 14 -14.55 -28.38 13.07
N GLY A 15 -13.46 -27.89 13.68
CA GLY A 15 -12.33 -28.70 14.11
C GLY A 15 -12.60 -29.57 15.34
N PRO A 16 -11.59 -30.35 15.79
CA PRO A 16 -11.69 -31.17 16.99
C PRO A 16 -12.02 -30.31 18.22
N LYS A 17 -13.07 -30.70 18.95
CA LYS A 17 -13.49 -29.99 20.17
C LYS A 17 -12.40 -30.04 21.25
N GLN A 18 -11.73 -31.19 21.36
CA GLN A 18 -10.63 -31.42 22.28
C GLN A 18 -9.54 -32.28 21.63
N VAL A 19 -8.29 -32.06 22.05
CA VAL A 19 -7.13 -32.90 21.73
C VAL A 19 -6.37 -33.12 23.04
N ASP A 20 -6.00 -34.37 23.35
CA ASP A 20 -5.35 -34.74 24.62
C ASP A 20 -6.09 -34.26 25.88
N GLY A 21 -7.43 -34.29 25.85
CA GLY A 21 -8.29 -33.81 26.94
C GLY A 21 -8.26 -32.29 27.16
N LYS A 22 -7.66 -31.53 26.24
CA LYS A 22 -7.61 -30.07 26.27
C LYS A 22 -8.58 -29.48 25.25
N LYS A 23 -9.34 -28.46 25.65
CA LYS A 23 -10.19 -27.67 24.72
C LYS A 23 -9.34 -27.09 23.58
N THR A 24 -9.81 -27.31 22.35
CA THR A 24 -9.12 -26.93 21.10
C THR A 24 -9.98 -26.01 20.24
N GLU A 25 -11.16 -26.43 19.77
CA GLU A 25 -12.13 -25.54 19.14
C GLU A 25 -12.60 -24.46 20.13
N ASP A 26 -12.89 -23.27 19.63
CA ASP A 26 -13.29 -22.10 20.42
C ASP A 26 -12.23 -21.76 21.48
N PHE A 27 -10.97 -21.96 21.11
CA PHE A 27 -9.83 -21.75 21.99
C PHE A 27 -8.55 -21.42 21.22
N TRP A 28 -7.58 -20.78 21.89
CA TRP A 28 -6.35 -20.30 21.25
C TRP A 28 -5.48 -21.43 20.68
N ARG A 29 -5.60 -22.66 21.20
CA ARG A 29 -4.82 -23.82 20.74
C ARG A 29 -5.09 -24.20 19.29
N SER A 30 -6.23 -23.81 18.74
CA SER A 30 -6.56 -24.00 17.32
C SER A 30 -5.85 -23.00 16.38
N HIS A 31 -4.93 -22.16 16.87
CA HIS A 31 -4.32 -21.10 16.06
C HIS A 31 -3.38 -21.61 14.96
N GLU A 32 -2.56 -22.60 15.29
CA GLU A 32 -1.53 -23.14 14.40
C GLU A 32 -1.94 -24.57 14.01
N VAL A 33 -1.22 -25.59 14.48
CA VAL A 33 -1.55 -27.00 14.23
C VAL A 33 -2.18 -27.60 15.49
N PRO A 34 -3.49 -27.92 15.50
CA PRO A 34 -4.16 -28.48 16.68
C PRO A 34 -3.72 -29.92 17.01
N LEU A 35 -3.11 -30.63 16.07
CA LEU A 35 -2.59 -32.01 16.21
C LEU A 35 -1.09 -32.04 15.88
N SER A 36 -0.24 -32.02 16.91
CA SER A 36 1.21 -32.14 16.74
C SER A 36 1.69 -33.59 16.93
N GLY A 37 2.91 -33.91 16.51
CA GLY A 37 3.51 -35.25 16.75
C GLY A 37 2.91 -36.39 15.92
N MET A 38 2.35 -36.09 14.74
CA MET A 38 1.61 -37.06 13.90
C MET A 38 2.39 -38.34 13.57
N HIS A 39 3.71 -38.25 13.36
CA HIS A 39 4.53 -39.40 12.95
C HIS A 39 4.66 -40.51 14.01
N GLY A 40 4.39 -40.21 15.29
CA GLY A 40 4.57 -41.16 16.40
C GLY A 40 3.32 -41.42 17.23
N ASN A 41 2.16 -40.87 16.83
CA ASN A 41 0.94 -40.93 17.64
C ASN A 41 -0.27 -41.42 16.80
N PRO A 42 -0.56 -42.73 16.80
CA PRO A 42 -1.70 -43.31 16.09
C PRO A 42 -3.05 -42.72 16.51
N GLU A 43 -3.20 -42.29 17.77
CA GLU A 43 -4.45 -41.67 18.25
C GLU A 43 -4.67 -40.31 17.59
N HIS A 44 -3.61 -39.52 17.37
CA HIS A 44 -3.73 -38.26 16.63
C HIS A 44 -4.07 -38.48 15.16
N ILE A 45 -3.54 -39.55 14.54
CA ILE A 45 -3.91 -39.94 13.18
C ILE A 45 -5.41 -40.29 13.12
N LYS A 46 -5.93 -40.98 14.14
CA LYS A 46 -7.35 -41.30 14.20
C LYS A 46 -8.24 -40.05 14.34
N VAL A 47 -7.85 -39.12 15.21
CA VAL A 47 -8.56 -37.82 15.34
C VAL A 47 -8.55 -37.04 14.03
N LEU A 48 -7.43 -37.03 13.31
CA LEU A 48 -7.34 -36.40 12.00
C LEU A 48 -8.26 -37.07 10.97
N GLU A 49 -8.26 -38.41 10.92
CA GLU A 49 -9.15 -39.17 10.02
C GLU A 49 -10.62 -38.86 10.29
N ASP A 50 -11.03 -38.92 11.56
CA ASP A 50 -12.42 -38.67 11.97
C ASP A 50 -12.84 -37.23 11.68
N TRP A 51 -11.93 -36.26 11.89
CA TRP A 51 -12.17 -34.87 11.54
C TRP A 51 -12.35 -34.68 10.02
N LEU A 52 -11.46 -35.22 9.19
CA LEU A 52 -11.60 -35.12 7.73
C LEU A 52 -12.87 -35.79 7.23
N LYS A 53 -13.21 -36.98 7.74
CA LYS A 53 -14.45 -37.68 7.38
C LYS A 53 -15.71 -36.97 7.86
N SER A 54 -15.64 -36.12 8.88
CA SER A 54 -16.80 -35.36 9.36
C SER A 54 -17.37 -34.38 8.31
N TYR A 55 -16.57 -33.98 7.33
CA TYR A 55 -17.01 -33.16 6.19
C TYR A 55 -17.63 -33.98 5.06
N LYS A 56 -17.67 -35.31 5.17
CA LYS A 56 -18.23 -36.24 4.17
C LYS A 56 -17.71 -35.97 2.75
N PRO A 57 -16.41 -36.16 2.49
CA PRO A 57 -15.82 -35.90 1.18
C PRO A 57 -16.53 -36.63 0.03
N GLU A 58 -17.13 -37.79 0.29
CA GLU A 58 -17.96 -38.55 -0.65
C GLU A 58 -19.24 -37.83 -1.11
N GLU A 59 -19.73 -36.83 -0.36
CA GLU A 59 -20.84 -35.95 -0.76
C GLU A 59 -20.35 -34.68 -1.49
N LEU A 60 -19.03 -34.50 -1.63
CA LEU A 60 -18.41 -33.28 -2.19
C LEU A 60 -17.63 -33.54 -3.48
N PHE A 61 -17.07 -34.75 -3.63
CA PHE A 61 -16.23 -35.15 -4.75
C PHE A 61 -16.71 -36.46 -5.37
N ASP A 62 -16.50 -36.62 -6.68
CA ASP A 62 -16.72 -37.90 -7.37
C ASP A 62 -15.57 -38.90 -7.12
N ASP A 63 -15.73 -40.12 -7.65
CA ASP A 63 -14.73 -41.20 -7.52
C ASP A 63 -13.36 -40.87 -8.12
N ASN A 64 -13.26 -39.83 -8.96
CA ASN A 64 -12.00 -39.35 -9.55
C ASN A 64 -11.36 -38.20 -8.74
N GLY A 65 -12.00 -37.77 -7.64
CA GLY A 65 -11.57 -36.62 -6.84
C GLY A 65 -11.97 -35.27 -7.44
N THR A 66 -12.91 -35.23 -8.38
CA THR A 66 -13.42 -33.99 -8.99
C THR A 66 -14.55 -33.43 -8.14
N LEU A 67 -14.53 -32.11 -7.86
CA LEU A 67 -15.64 -31.44 -7.16
C LEU A 67 -16.94 -31.64 -7.94
N LEU A 68 -18.02 -32.01 -7.24
CA LEU A 68 -19.31 -32.27 -7.88
C LEU A 68 -19.83 -31.04 -8.67
N PRO A 69 -20.42 -31.23 -9.87
CA PRO A 69 -20.84 -30.13 -10.74
C PRO A 69 -21.78 -29.11 -10.07
N GLU A 70 -22.76 -29.59 -9.31
CA GLU A 70 -23.74 -28.76 -8.61
C GLU A 70 -23.12 -27.85 -7.54
N LEU A 71 -22.01 -28.27 -6.92
CA LEU A 71 -21.25 -27.45 -5.98
C LEU A 71 -20.36 -26.45 -6.72
N LYS A 72 -19.79 -26.85 -7.85
CA LYS A 72 -18.95 -25.99 -8.70
C LYS A 72 -19.75 -24.83 -9.28
N GLU A 73 -21.02 -25.04 -9.60
CA GLU A 73 -21.94 -24.01 -10.12
C GLU A 73 -22.25 -22.88 -9.12
N LEU A 74 -22.03 -23.10 -7.81
CA LEU A 74 -22.22 -22.07 -6.77
C LEU A 74 -21.20 -20.92 -6.87
N ALA A 75 -20.03 -21.17 -7.46
CA ALA A 75 -18.97 -20.18 -7.57
C ALA A 75 -19.21 -19.22 -8.75
N PRO A 76 -18.85 -17.92 -8.63
CA PRO A 76 -18.88 -17.01 -9.77
C PRO A 76 -17.99 -17.50 -10.94
N THR A 77 -18.24 -16.99 -12.15
CA THR A 77 -17.47 -17.33 -13.35
C THR A 77 -16.65 -16.14 -13.88
N GLY A 78 -15.69 -16.42 -14.78
CA GLY A 78 -14.88 -15.39 -15.41
C GLY A 78 -14.14 -14.50 -14.42
N ASN A 79 -14.22 -13.17 -14.63
CA ASN A 79 -13.57 -12.15 -13.80
C ASN A 79 -14.39 -11.75 -12.56
N HIS A 80 -15.55 -12.37 -12.33
CA HIS A 80 -16.32 -12.19 -11.09
C HIS A 80 -15.80 -13.07 -9.94
N ARG A 81 -14.90 -14.01 -10.23
CA ARG A 81 -14.20 -14.80 -9.20
C ARG A 81 -13.21 -13.91 -8.46
N ILE A 82 -13.15 -14.04 -7.13
CA ILE A 82 -12.18 -13.32 -6.29
C ILE A 82 -10.73 -13.59 -6.75
N SER A 83 -10.44 -14.80 -7.19
CA SER A 83 -9.11 -15.19 -7.70
C SER A 83 -8.79 -14.67 -9.11
N ALA A 84 -9.79 -14.21 -9.88
CA ALA A 84 -9.62 -13.81 -11.28
C ALA A 84 -10.03 -12.37 -11.59
N THR A 85 -10.56 -11.64 -10.61
CA THR A 85 -10.89 -10.22 -10.78
C THR A 85 -9.64 -9.42 -11.16
N LEU A 86 -9.76 -8.51 -12.13
CA LEU A 86 -8.61 -7.73 -12.61
C LEU A 86 -8.01 -6.84 -11.51
N TYR A 87 -8.81 -6.47 -10.50
CA TYR A 87 -8.34 -5.67 -9.37
C TYR A 87 -7.35 -6.43 -8.45
N SER A 88 -7.34 -7.78 -8.46
CA SER A 88 -6.35 -8.57 -7.71
C SER A 88 -5.04 -8.79 -8.49
N ASN A 89 -5.03 -8.42 -9.79
CA ASN A 89 -3.86 -8.35 -10.66
C ASN A 89 -3.81 -6.98 -11.36
N GLY A 90 -3.80 -5.90 -10.56
CA GLY A 90 -4.01 -4.53 -11.03
C GLY A 90 -3.00 -4.01 -12.05
N GLY A 91 -1.84 -4.65 -12.20
CA GLY A 91 -0.90 -4.35 -13.29
C GLY A 91 -1.54 -4.49 -14.68
N LEU A 92 -2.56 -5.35 -14.84
CA LEU A 92 -3.35 -5.47 -16.07
C LEU A 92 -4.26 -4.25 -16.35
N LEU A 93 -4.58 -3.48 -15.31
CA LEU A 93 -5.38 -2.25 -15.39
C LEU A 93 -4.50 -1.00 -15.51
N ARG A 94 -3.22 -1.12 -15.17
CA ARG A 94 -2.25 -0.02 -15.16
C ARG A 94 -2.05 0.54 -16.56
N LYS A 95 -2.13 1.87 -16.66
CA LYS A 95 -1.77 2.62 -17.87
C LYS A 95 -0.70 3.64 -17.50
N ASP A 96 0.21 3.93 -18.42
CA ASP A 96 1.25 4.92 -18.19
C ASP A 96 0.66 6.30 -17.91
N LEU A 97 1.31 7.06 -17.03
CA LEU A 97 0.93 8.43 -16.74
C LEU A 97 1.13 9.30 -17.96
N LYS A 98 0.19 10.22 -18.20
CA LYS A 98 0.38 11.33 -19.12
C LYS A 98 1.29 12.38 -18.46
N MET A 99 2.59 12.20 -18.64
CA MET A 99 3.62 13.03 -18.01
C MET A 99 3.84 14.33 -18.80
N PRO A 100 3.86 15.51 -18.15
CA PRO A 100 4.41 16.71 -18.77
C PRO A 100 5.93 16.61 -18.90
N ASP A 101 6.54 17.47 -19.71
CA ASP A 101 8.00 17.50 -19.86
C ASP A 101 8.65 18.07 -18.58
N PHE A 102 9.32 17.21 -17.81
CA PHE A 102 9.89 17.58 -16.52
C PHE A 102 10.96 18.69 -16.60
N ARG A 103 11.55 18.89 -17.78
CA ARG A 103 12.59 19.91 -18.03
C ARG A 103 12.05 21.34 -17.89
N GLU A 104 10.76 21.53 -18.11
CA GLU A 104 10.07 22.83 -18.00
C GLU A 104 9.90 23.29 -16.54
N TYR A 105 10.19 22.44 -15.56
CA TYR A 105 10.02 22.70 -14.13
C TYR A 105 11.36 22.88 -13.40
N GLY A 106 12.49 22.81 -14.11
CA GLY A 106 13.80 23.00 -13.53
C GLY A 106 14.04 24.43 -13.06
N VAL A 107 14.87 24.61 -12.04
CA VAL A 107 15.36 25.93 -11.64
C VAL A 107 16.50 26.35 -12.56
N GLU A 108 16.43 27.54 -13.15
CA GLU A 108 17.53 28.12 -13.91
C GLU A 108 18.69 28.49 -12.97
N VAL A 109 19.90 27.99 -13.28
CA VAL A 109 21.11 28.21 -12.48
C VAL A 109 22.24 28.63 -13.41
N ASP A 110 22.48 29.93 -13.50
CA ASP A 110 23.54 30.50 -14.34
C ASP A 110 24.95 30.18 -13.83
N LYS A 111 25.11 30.08 -12.51
CA LYS A 111 26.39 29.81 -11.83
C LYS A 111 26.17 28.88 -10.63
N PRO A 112 27.08 27.90 -10.40
CA PRO A 112 27.00 27.03 -9.23
C PRO A 112 26.93 27.83 -7.92
N GLY A 113 25.97 27.50 -7.05
CA GLY A 113 25.80 28.11 -5.73
C GLY A 113 25.29 29.56 -5.73
N ALA A 114 24.86 30.10 -6.88
CA ALA A 114 24.40 31.49 -6.98
C ALA A 114 22.89 31.67 -6.76
N VAL A 115 22.13 30.58 -6.75
CA VAL A 115 20.66 30.60 -6.64
C VAL A 115 20.24 29.87 -5.37
N GLU A 116 19.43 30.55 -4.55
CA GLU A 116 18.72 29.95 -3.43
C GLU A 116 17.29 29.63 -3.87
N ALA A 117 16.90 28.36 -3.80
CA ALA A 117 15.59 27.90 -4.20
C ALA A 117 15.09 26.78 -3.29
N GLU A 118 13.78 26.77 -3.04
CA GLU A 118 13.12 25.64 -2.38
C GLU A 118 12.95 24.49 -3.38
N ASN A 119 13.62 23.36 -3.15
CA ASN A 119 13.65 22.24 -4.07
C ASN A 119 12.32 21.49 -4.23
N THR A 120 11.40 21.56 -3.25
CA THR A 120 10.10 20.87 -3.35
C THR A 120 9.03 21.70 -4.07
N ARG A 121 9.16 23.03 -4.16
CA ARG A 121 8.17 23.86 -4.87
C ARG A 121 8.02 23.49 -6.35
N PRO A 122 9.11 23.37 -7.15
CA PRO A 122 8.95 22.97 -8.55
C PRO A 122 8.39 21.56 -8.70
N LEU A 123 8.70 20.65 -7.78
CA LEU A 123 8.06 19.33 -7.73
C LEU A 123 6.55 19.45 -7.48
N GLY A 124 6.10 20.33 -6.57
CA GLY A 124 4.67 20.59 -6.37
C GLY A 124 3.96 21.04 -7.64
N VAL A 125 4.59 21.92 -8.43
CA VAL A 125 4.08 22.40 -9.73
C VAL A 125 4.07 21.26 -10.77
N PHE A 126 5.11 20.42 -10.80
CA PHE A 126 5.14 19.23 -11.66
C PHE A 126 4.02 18.24 -11.30
N LEU A 127 3.85 17.95 -10.01
CA LEU A 127 2.80 17.05 -9.51
C LEU A 127 1.39 17.59 -9.79
N ARG A 128 1.20 18.93 -9.77
CA ARG A 128 -0.05 19.57 -10.19
C ARG A 128 -0.40 19.19 -11.63
N ASP A 129 0.55 19.31 -12.55
CA ASP A 129 0.30 19.04 -13.96
C ASP A 129 0.19 17.54 -14.26
N VAL A 130 0.96 16.69 -13.56
CA VAL A 130 0.75 15.23 -13.57
C VAL A 130 -0.67 14.88 -13.11
N MET A 131 -1.15 15.50 -12.02
CA MET A 131 -2.50 15.27 -11.51
C MET A 131 -3.57 15.72 -12.50
N ALA A 132 -3.44 16.93 -13.06
CA ALA A 132 -4.37 17.48 -14.05
C ALA A 132 -4.52 16.57 -15.27
N ASN A 133 -3.40 16.01 -15.75
CA ASN A 133 -3.39 15.10 -16.89
C ASN A 133 -3.95 13.70 -16.56
N ASN A 134 -4.03 13.33 -15.28
CA ASN A 134 -4.32 11.98 -14.81
C ASN A 134 -5.36 11.95 -13.68
N MET A 135 -6.39 12.81 -13.75
CA MET A 135 -7.34 13.02 -12.66
C MET A 135 -7.97 11.74 -12.11
N ASN A 136 -8.15 10.68 -12.91
CA ASN A 136 -8.79 9.43 -12.46
C ASN A 136 -7.83 8.35 -11.95
N SER A 137 -6.52 8.53 -12.12
CA SER A 137 -5.51 7.49 -11.87
C SER A 137 -4.28 7.98 -11.10
N PHE A 138 -4.26 9.24 -10.64
CA PHE A 138 -3.21 9.80 -9.81
C PHE A 138 -3.76 10.42 -8.51
N ARG A 139 -3.08 10.20 -7.38
CA ARG A 139 -3.36 10.82 -6.08
C ARG A 139 -2.07 11.16 -5.32
N VAL A 140 -2.14 12.20 -4.50
CA VAL A 140 -1.06 12.58 -3.56
C VAL A 140 -1.52 12.27 -2.14
N PHE A 141 -0.62 11.75 -1.31
CA PHE A 141 -0.88 11.34 0.06
C PHE A 141 0.13 12.02 0.99
N GLY A 142 -0.32 12.64 2.08
CA GLY A 142 0.55 13.38 3.00
C GLY A 142 -0.06 13.49 4.41
N PRO A 143 0.72 13.29 5.49
CA PRO A 143 0.18 13.22 6.84
C PRO A 143 -0.10 14.59 7.47
N ASP A 144 -0.98 15.39 6.85
CA ASP A 144 -1.22 16.80 7.20
C ASP A 144 0.00 17.70 6.96
N GLU A 145 0.79 17.36 5.94
CA GLU A 145 2.08 17.97 5.66
C GLU A 145 2.21 18.49 4.22
N THR A 146 1.20 18.35 3.38
CA THR A 146 1.31 18.69 1.94
C THR A 146 1.73 20.14 1.75
N ALA A 147 1.10 21.06 2.49
CA ALA A 147 1.47 22.47 2.45
C ALA A 147 2.83 22.73 3.12
N SER A 148 3.12 22.04 4.22
CA SER A 148 4.39 22.19 4.95
C SER A 148 5.60 21.79 4.09
N ASN A 149 5.49 20.65 3.39
CA ASN A 149 6.49 20.15 2.45
C ASN A 149 6.48 20.89 1.08
N ARG A 150 5.74 22.01 0.98
CA ARG A 150 5.69 22.93 -0.17
C ARG A 150 5.11 22.34 -1.46
N LEU A 151 4.21 21.38 -1.33
CA LEU A 151 3.52 20.75 -2.47
C LEU A 151 2.13 21.35 -2.74
N ASN A 152 1.76 22.44 -2.08
CA ASN A 152 0.42 23.04 -2.14
C ASN A 152 0.00 23.57 -3.53
N ALA A 153 0.90 23.65 -4.51
CA ALA A 153 0.52 23.97 -5.91
C ALA A 153 -0.48 22.97 -6.50
N ILE A 154 -0.51 21.72 -5.99
CA ILE A 154 -1.49 20.71 -6.41
C ILE A 154 -2.94 21.13 -6.11
N TYR A 155 -3.15 22.04 -5.14
CA TYR A 155 -4.48 22.56 -4.79
C TYR A 155 -5.10 23.42 -5.89
N GLU A 156 -4.31 23.89 -6.85
CA GLU A 156 -4.80 24.61 -8.02
C GLU A 156 -5.69 23.74 -8.92
N VAL A 157 -5.45 22.42 -8.95
CA VAL A 157 -6.17 21.47 -9.83
C VAL A 157 -7.03 20.48 -9.07
N SER A 158 -6.73 20.22 -7.80
CA SER A 158 -7.60 19.43 -6.94
C SER A 158 -7.36 19.71 -5.47
N LYS A 159 -8.45 19.75 -4.69
CA LYS A 159 -8.43 19.93 -3.25
C LYS A 159 -8.20 18.63 -2.47
N LYS A 160 -8.08 18.73 -1.15
CA LYS A 160 -8.03 17.63 -0.20
C LYS A 160 -9.39 16.95 -0.08
N VAL A 161 -9.41 15.63 -0.05
CA VAL A 161 -10.65 14.89 0.21
C VAL A 161 -11.06 15.06 1.66
N TRP A 162 -12.28 15.54 1.87
CA TRP A 162 -12.89 15.67 3.19
C TRP A 162 -14.34 15.18 3.14
N MET A 163 -14.66 14.21 3.99
CA MET A 163 -15.99 13.58 4.07
C MET A 163 -16.69 13.84 5.40
N ALA A 164 -16.08 14.62 6.29
CA ALA A 164 -16.68 15.06 7.54
C ALA A 164 -17.38 16.43 7.34
N ASP A 165 -17.86 17.02 8.43
CA ASP A 165 -18.56 18.30 8.38
C ASP A 165 -17.62 19.41 7.89
N ILE A 166 -18.16 20.29 7.04
CA ILE A 166 -17.51 21.52 6.58
C ILE A 166 -18.17 22.66 7.35
N ILE A 167 -17.37 23.43 8.09
CA ILE A 167 -17.85 24.58 8.89
C ILE A 167 -17.51 25.90 8.21
N ASP A 168 -18.14 26.99 8.63
CA ASP A 168 -17.93 28.32 8.04
C ASP A 168 -16.46 28.77 8.07
N ALA A 169 -15.69 28.34 9.08
CA ALA A 169 -14.26 28.63 9.19
C ALA A 169 -13.40 27.94 8.10
N ASP A 170 -13.91 26.90 7.43
CA ASP A 170 -13.19 26.20 6.36
C ASP A 170 -13.26 26.90 5.00
N ALA A 171 -14.10 27.94 4.88
CA ALA A 171 -14.36 28.62 3.62
C ALA A 171 -13.12 29.35 3.06
N ASP A 172 -12.12 29.67 3.90
CA ASP A 172 -10.91 30.36 3.51
C ASP A 172 -9.65 29.55 3.86
N GLY A 173 -9.03 28.95 2.84
CA GLY A 173 -7.69 28.37 2.94
C GLY A 173 -7.59 26.90 3.38
N THR A 174 -8.70 26.25 3.76
CA THR A 174 -8.63 24.82 4.16
C THR A 174 -8.43 23.89 2.96
N GLU A 175 -8.74 24.32 1.73
CA GLU A 175 -8.50 23.56 0.49
C GLU A 175 -9.11 22.15 0.52
N ILE A 176 -10.38 22.03 0.94
CA ILE A 176 -11.12 20.77 1.06
C ILE A 176 -12.30 20.65 0.09
N THR A 177 -12.59 19.42 -0.34
CA THR A 177 -13.76 19.05 -1.15
C THR A 177 -14.09 17.57 -0.95
N THR A 178 -15.28 17.11 -1.35
CA THR A 178 -15.69 15.70 -1.23
C THR A 178 -15.15 14.79 -2.33
N ASP A 179 -14.65 15.36 -3.44
CA ASP A 179 -14.19 14.65 -4.65
C ASP A 179 -12.70 14.86 -4.98
N GLY A 180 -11.92 15.29 -3.98
CA GLY A 180 -10.51 15.66 -4.11
C GLY A 180 -9.57 14.52 -4.50
N ARG A 181 -8.31 14.88 -4.74
CA ARG A 181 -7.21 13.99 -5.18
C ARG A 181 -5.99 14.06 -4.26
N VAL A 182 -6.02 14.96 -3.28
CA VAL A 182 -5.05 14.99 -2.18
C VAL A 182 -5.67 14.29 -0.97
N MET A 183 -4.95 13.32 -0.42
CA MET A 183 -5.37 12.52 0.71
C MET A 183 -4.55 12.93 1.93
N GLU A 184 -5.19 13.56 2.91
CA GLU A 184 -4.53 13.94 4.16
C GLU A 184 -5.26 13.37 5.37
N MET A 185 -4.45 12.90 6.31
CA MET A 185 -4.81 12.44 7.64
C MET A 185 -3.51 12.35 8.43
N LEU A 186 -3.49 12.74 9.70
CA LEU A 186 -2.31 12.62 10.55
C LEU A 186 -2.05 11.15 10.94
N SER A 187 -1.64 10.35 9.95
CA SER A 187 -1.35 8.91 10.05
C SER A 187 -0.60 8.42 8.80
N GLU A 188 0.71 8.24 8.92
CA GLU A 188 1.56 7.66 7.88
C GLU A 188 1.08 6.25 7.52
N HIS A 189 0.69 5.45 8.52
CA HIS A 189 0.15 4.10 8.31
C HIS A 189 -1.04 4.07 7.36
N THR A 190 -2.03 4.92 7.63
CA THR A 190 -3.27 4.94 6.84
C THR A 190 -2.99 5.41 5.42
N LEU A 191 -2.17 6.44 5.26
CA LEU A 191 -1.86 7.04 3.97
C LEU A 191 -0.99 6.13 3.11
N GLN A 192 0.06 5.51 3.66
CA GLN A 192 0.84 4.52 2.94
C GLN A 192 -0.02 3.30 2.60
N GLY A 193 -0.85 2.81 3.53
CA GLY A 193 -1.74 1.68 3.26
C GLY A 193 -2.76 1.97 2.15
N TRP A 194 -3.33 3.17 2.12
CA TRP A 194 -4.19 3.60 1.03
C TRP A 194 -3.43 3.67 -0.29
N LEU A 195 -2.21 4.23 -0.30
CA LEU A 195 -1.39 4.29 -1.50
C LEU A 195 -1.03 2.89 -2.00
N GLU A 196 -0.55 1.98 -1.14
CA GLU A 196 -0.26 0.59 -1.53
C GLU A 196 -1.47 -0.08 -2.17
N GLY A 197 -2.66 0.04 -1.57
CA GLY A 197 -3.90 -0.47 -2.16
C GLY A 197 -4.25 0.20 -3.51
N TYR A 198 -4.00 1.50 -3.63
CA TYR A 198 -4.21 2.28 -4.86
C TYR A 198 -3.29 1.80 -6.00
N LEU A 199 -2.04 1.50 -5.70
CA LEU A 199 -1.05 1.00 -6.65
C LEU A 199 -1.33 -0.46 -7.04
N LEU A 200 -1.63 -1.32 -6.06
CA LEU A 200 -1.96 -2.74 -6.26
C LEU A 200 -3.20 -2.95 -7.15
N THR A 201 -4.08 -1.95 -7.21
CA THR A 201 -5.28 -1.93 -8.07
C THR A 201 -5.07 -1.20 -9.40
N GLY A 202 -3.82 -0.89 -9.77
CA GLY A 202 -3.45 -0.45 -11.12
C GLY A 202 -3.41 1.07 -11.34
N ARG A 203 -3.30 1.88 -10.29
CA ARG A 203 -3.20 3.34 -10.40
C ARG A 203 -1.82 3.84 -9.96
N HIS A 204 -1.65 5.15 -9.84
CA HIS A 204 -0.38 5.82 -9.53
C HIS A 204 -0.53 6.77 -8.36
N GLY A 205 0.53 6.97 -7.58
CA GLY A 205 0.48 7.98 -6.55
C GLY A 205 1.83 8.38 -6.03
N PHE A 206 1.79 9.35 -5.13
CA PHE A 206 2.95 9.96 -4.52
C PHE A 206 2.68 10.17 -3.04
N PHE A 207 3.51 9.59 -2.19
CA PHE A 207 3.48 9.78 -0.75
C PHE A 207 4.64 10.66 -0.33
N HIS A 208 4.40 11.57 0.60
CA HIS A 208 5.46 12.34 1.22
C HIS A 208 5.25 12.41 2.73
N THR A 209 6.35 12.54 3.45
CA THR A 209 6.35 12.66 4.91
C THR A 209 7.62 13.37 5.35
N TYR A 210 7.62 13.92 6.57
CA TYR A 210 8.85 14.33 7.22
C TYR A 210 9.80 13.15 7.38
N GLU A 211 11.08 13.37 7.15
CA GLU A 211 12.11 12.32 7.12
C GLU A 211 12.10 11.44 8.37
N ALA A 212 12.11 12.04 9.57
CA ALA A 212 12.14 11.31 10.82
C ALA A 212 10.88 10.46 11.08
N PHE A 213 9.74 10.83 10.49
CA PHE A 213 8.48 10.12 10.67
C PHE A 213 8.22 9.04 9.63
N ALA A 214 9.05 8.94 8.59
CA ALA A 214 9.03 7.77 7.70
C ALA A 214 9.24 6.46 8.47
N HIS A 215 9.91 6.52 9.63
CA HIS A 215 10.08 5.39 10.53
C HIS A 215 8.78 4.77 11.06
N VAL A 216 7.69 5.55 11.08
CA VAL A 216 6.36 5.05 11.45
C VAL A 216 5.90 3.91 10.52
N VAL A 217 6.35 3.92 9.26
CA VAL A 217 5.95 2.96 8.21
C VAL A 217 7.05 2.01 7.77
N ASP A 218 8.15 1.90 8.53
CA ASP A 218 9.26 0.98 8.26
C ASP A 218 8.80 -0.45 7.96
N SER A 219 7.89 -0.95 8.79
CA SER A 219 7.37 -2.31 8.66
C SER A 219 6.48 -2.47 7.43
N MET A 220 5.70 -1.44 7.05
CA MET A 220 4.87 -1.47 5.85
C MET A 220 5.73 -1.48 4.60
N PHE A 221 6.74 -0.61 4.53
CA PHE A 221 7.74 -0.63 3.46
C PHE A 221 8.40 -2.01 3.33
N ASN A 222 8.80 -2.62 4.45
CA ASN A 222 9.38 -3.97 4.45
C ASN A 222 8.44 -5.01 3.84
N GLN A 223 7.15 -4.97 4.15
CA GLN A 223 6.17 -5.93 3.59
C GLN A 223 5.92 -5.66 2.11
N HIS A 224 5.82 -4.40 1.69
CA HIS A 224 5.65 -4.05 0.29
C HIS A 224 6.87 -4.47 -0.56
N ALA A 225 8.09 -4.23 -0.06
CA ALA A 225 9.32 -4.66 -0.73
C ALA A 225 9.41 -6.19 -0.87
N LYS A 226 9.04 -6.95 0.19
CA LYS A 226 8.97 -8.42 0.12
C LYS A 226 7.93 -8.90 -0.89
N TRP A 227 6.77 -8.24 -0.92
CA TRP A 227 5.73 -8.54 -1.90
C TRP A 227 6.25 -8.34 -3.33
N LEU A 228 6.89 -7.20 -3.61
CA LEU A 228 7.48 -6.91 -4.93
C LEU A 228 8.55 -7.93 -5.33
N ASP A 229 9.43 -8.30 -4.40
CA ASP A 229 10.51 -9.28 -4.64
C ASP A 229 9.95 -10.65 -5.07
N ILE A 230 9.00 -11.19 -4.29
CA ILE A 230 8.33 -12.46 -4.62
C ILE A 230 7.56 -12.33 -5.94
N CYS A 231 6.82 -11.23 -6.14
CA CYS A 231 6.03 -11.04 -7.36
C CYS A 231 6.92 -11.00 -8.61
N LYS A 232 8.07 -10.33 -8.53
CA LYS A 232 9.00 -10.17 -9.64
C LYS A 232 9.75 -11.47 -9.95
N ASN A 233 10.16 -12.20 -8.91
CA ASN A 233 11.09 -13.33 -9.07
C ASN A 233 10.41 -14.70 -9.10
N GLU A 234 9.23 -14.84 -8.48
CA GLU A 234 8.59 -16.15 -8.27
C GLU A 234 7.16 -16.24 -8.83
N VAL A 235 6.52 -15.12 -9.20
CA VAL A 235 5.09 -15.09 -9.61
C VAL A 235 4.91 -14.46 -11.00
N PRO A 236 5.34 -15.13 -12.08
CA PRO A 236 5.44 -14.53 -13.42
C PRO A 236 4.12 -14.13 -14.08
N TRP A 237 2.98 -14.66 -13.61
CA TRP A 237 1.66 -14.31 -14.12
C TRP A 237 1.12 -12.98 -13.56
N ARG A 238 1.74 -12.46 -12.49
CA ARG A 238 1.33 -11.20 -11.88
C ARG A 238 1.95 -10.05 -12.67
N ALA A 239 1.09 -9.16 -13.17
CA ALA A 239 1.52 -8.03 -13.96
C ALA A 239 2.20 -6.96 -13.07
N PRO A 240 3.24 -6.26 -13.56
CA PRO A 240 3.90 -5.19 -12.83
C PRO A 240 2.93 -4.06 -12.45
N ILE A 241 3.09 -3.54 -11.23
CA ILE A 241 2.31 -2.39 -10.73
C ILE A 241 3.13 -1.10 -10.83
N SER A 242 2.50 0.04 -10.55
CA SER A 242 3.22 1.31 -10.43
C SER A 242 4.05 1.33 -9.15
N SER A 243 5.18 2.03 -9.16
CA SER A 243 6.09 2.13 -8.02
C SER A 243 5.46 2.86 -6.82
N LEU A 244 5.84 2.44 -5.61
CA LEU A 244 5.60 3.18 -4.38
C LEU A 244 6.61 4.34 -4.29
N ASN A 245 6.17 5.54 -4.63
CA ASN A 245 7.00 6.75 -4.58
C ASN A 245 6.87 7.43 -3.21
N ILE A 246 7.98 7.51 -2.47
CA ILE A 246 8.06 8.14 -1.15
C ILE A 246 9.05 9.30 -1.23
N MET A 247 8.59 10.52 -0.94
CA MET A 247 9.45 11.68 -0.76
C MET A 247 9.67 11.95 0.73
N LEU A 248 10.93 11.91 1.13
CA LEU A 248 11.36 12.40 2.44
C LEU A 248 11.68 13.88 2.29
N SER A 249 10.96 14.73 3.02
CA SER A 249 11.23 16.17 3.10
C SER A 249 11.34 16.60 4.55
N SER A 250 11.53 17.91 4.78
CA SER A 250 11.81 18.47 6.10
C SER A 250 12.90 17.65 6.80
N THR A 251 14.04 17.53 6.12
CA THR A 251 15.11 16.61 6.49
C THR A 251 15.84 17.05 7.75
N VAL A 252 16.62 16.13 8.33
CA VAL A 252 17.39 16.26 9.58
C VAL A 252 18.16 17.58 9.70
N TRP A 253 18.64 18.12 8.57
CA TRP A 253 19.47 19.33 8.53
C TRP A 253 18.67 20.64 8.64
N ARG A 254 17.36 20.63 8.37
CA ARG A 254 16.51 21.84 8.30
C ARG A 254 15.17 21.62 9.02
N GLN A 255 15.26 21.29 10.30
CA GLN A 255 14.13 21.17 11.23
C GLN A 255 14.07 22.35 12.21
N ASP A 256 14.04 23.56 11.65
CA ASP A 256 14.26 24.84 12.32
C ASP A 256 13.31 25.09 13.52
N HIS A 257 12.10 24.51 13.50
CA HIS A 257 11.07 24.70 14.53
C HIS A 257 10.83 23.50 15.45
N ASN A 258 11.42 22.34 15.16
CA ASN A 258 11.03 21.07 15.79
C ASN A 258 12.13 20.42 16.62
N GLY A 259 13.40 20.57 16.23
CA GLY A 259 14.55 20.07 16.99
C GLY A 259 14.72 18.54 16.96
N PHE A 260 15.31 17.99 18.02
CA PHE A 260 15.88 16.63 18.04
C PHE A 260 14.91 15.49 17.71
N SER A 261 13.62 15.60 18.06
CA SER A 261 12.64 14.56 17.76
C SER A 261 12.35 14.38 16.26
N HIS A 262 12.80 15.33 15.42
CA HIS A 262 12.63 15.30 13.96
C HIS A 262 13.94 15.05 13.21
N GLN A 263 14.95 14.52 13.90
CA GLN A 263 16.31 14.36 13.38
C GLN A 263 16.71 12.89 13.28
N ASP A 264 16.13 12.16 12.33
CA ASP A 264 16.51 10.78 12.03
C ASP A 264 16.47 10.51 10.51
N PRO A 265 17.63 10.46 9.83
CA PRO A 265 17.72 10.11 8.41
C PRO A 265 17.83 8.59 8.16
N GLY A 266 17.66 7.75 9.20
CA GLY A 266 17.93 6.30 9.17
C GLY A 266 17.03 5.48 8.25
N TYR A 267 15.99 6.09 7.65
CA TYR A 267 15.12 5.41 6.68
C TYR A 267 15.92 4.87 5.48
N VAL A 268 17.00 5.55 5.07
CA VAL A 268 17.90 5.05 4.01
C VAL A 268 18.55 3.71 4.39
N ASP A 269 18.95 3.53 5.64
CA ASP A 269 19.58 2.29 6.10
C ASP A 269 18.57 1.13 6.04
N LEU A 270 17.30 1.38 6.38
CA LEU A 270 16.24 0.39 6.22
C LEU A 270 16.00 0.01 4.75
N VAL A 271 15.93 1.02 3.89
CA VAL A 271 15.62 0.85 2.46
C VAL A 271 16.74 0.08 1.76
N THR A 272 17.99 0.36 2.10
CA THR A 272 19.18 -0.32 1.53
C THR A 272 19.35 -1.77 1.98
N ASN A 273 18.63 -2.22 3.02
CA ASN A 273 18.54 -3.63 3.40
C ASN A 273 17.69 -4.49 2.43
N LYS A 274 17.20 -3.94 1.32
CA LYS A 274 16.38 -4.66 0.32
C LYS A 274 17.14 -4.85 -0.98
N SER A 275 16.67 -5.82 -1.78
CA SER A 275 17.25 -6.07 -3.10
C SER A 275 17.18 -4.82 -3.99
N ALA A 276 18.28 -4.53 -4.66
CA ALA A 276 18.36 -3.52 -5.71
C ALA A 276 17.50 -3.87 -6.93
N ASP A 277 16.85 -5.03 -6.99
CA ASP A 277 15.88 -5.33 -8.05
C ASP A 277 14.53 -4.62 -7.84
N VAL A 278 14.19 -4.25 -6.61
CA VAL A 278 12.87 -3.69 -6.27
C VAL A 278 12.93 -2.34 -5.56
N VAL A 279 14.12 -1.86 -5.21
CA VAL A 279 14.32 -0.58 -4.50
C VAL A 279 15.25 0.35 -5.28
N ARG A 280 14.91 1.65 -5.28
CA ARG A 280 15.75 2.75 -5.78
C ARG A 280 15.77 3.85 -4.73
N VAL A 281 16.94 4.47 -4.53
CA VAL A 281 17.14 5.60 -3.60
C VAL A 281 17.77 6.75 -4.36
N TYR A 282 17.21 7.94 -4.20
CA TYR A 282 17.66 9.15 -4.90
C TYR A 282 17.91 10.28 -3.90
N PHE A 283 19.05 10.96 -4.06
CA PHE A 283 19.42 12.17 -3.30
C PHE A 283 19.58 13.34 -4.28
N PRO A 284 18.49 13.97 -4.72
CA PRO A 284 18.58 15.05 -5.69
C PRO A 284 19.26 16.28 -5.05
N PRO A 285 20.45 16.70 -5.55
CA PRO A 285 21.17 17.83 -4.95
C PRO A 285 20.45 19.17 -5.19
N MET A 286 19.72 19.28 -6.32
CA MET A 286 18.70 20.28 -6.65
C MET A 286 17.82 19.76 -7.82
N LEU A 287 16.61 20.29 -8.01
CA LEU A 287 15.83 20.10 -9.24
C LEU A 287 16.45 20.93 -10.37
N THR A 288 17.43 20.35 -11.06
CA THR A 288 17.97 20.93 -12.30
C THR A 288 17.26 20.30 -13.50
N PRO A 289 17.13 21.01 -14.64
CA PRO A 289 16.56 20.45 -15.86
C PRO A 289 17.33 19.24 -16.43
N TYR A 290 18.50 18.91 -15.84
CA TYR A 290 19.37 17.82 -16.27
C TYR A 290 19.35 16.59 -15.36
N TYR A 291 18.62 16.62 -14.23
CA TYR A 291 18.42 15.42 -13.42
C TYR A 291 17.19 14.67 -13.92
N PRO A 292 17.34 13.50 -14.55
CA PRO A 292 16.19 12.68 -14.86
C PRO A 292 15.57 12.21 -13.54
N LEU A 293 14.29 12.53 -13.35
CA LEU A 293 13.41 11.64 -12.59
C LEU A 293 13.32 10.36 -13.42
N GLU A 294 14.36 9.51 -13.36
CA GLU A 294 14.30 8.17 -13.93
C GLU A 294 13.21 7.42 -13.16
N THR A 295 12.00 7.50 -13.70
CA THR A 295 10.92 6.58 -13.44
C THR A 295 11.38 5.23 -13.98
N THR A 296 12.21 4.55 -13.18
CA THR A 296 12.49 3.15 -13.41
C THR A 296 11.20 2.42 -13.04
N VAL A 297 10.58 1.82 -14.07
CA VAL A 297 9.38 0.97 -13.98
C VAL A 297 9.59 -0.17 -12.99
#